data_AF-A0A1Q6M1T4-F1
#
_entry.id   AF-A0A1Q6M1T4-F1
#
_cell.length_a   1.000
_cell.length_b   1.000
_cell.length_c   1.000
_cell.angle_alpha   90.00
_cell.angle_beta   90.00
_cell.angle_gamma   90.00
#
_symmetry.space_group_name_H-M   'P 1'
#
loop_
_entity.id
_entity.type
_entity.pdbx_description
1 polymer ?
#
loop_
_entity_poly.entity_id
_entity_poly.type
_entity_poly.pdbx_seq_one_letter_code
_entity_poly.pdbx_strand_id
1 'polypeptide(L)'
;MIGFGDYGKRTNTITFLNDKRLIKIDPSVQGFFDQVLFFDGKEMQSDICSFICAVKEVRDKKINAFWCAKTDPSLSPTGEIIFSESQRPPYMVERIDKMLLKVLGMPKVEGRSWNLGTPYQYYVFLVWLVNEMIKSNQYNAYDAVQIVAGNSDAMKPTDELGNFLEPKAGAGKKEICGVYDLANTGKLLRDANGMNNGVWLTSSAYEGGAIAEIIYYDEIDELVDENGEVVEVCVPWLVIE
;
A
#
# COMPACT_ATOMS: atom_id res chain seq x y z
N MET A 1 -38.45 12.06 26.10
CA MET A 1 -37.21 12.60 25.53
C MET A 1 -36.58 11.48 24.73
N ILE A 2 -36.66 11.52 23.40
CA ILE A 2 -36.12 10.48 22.52
C ILE A 2 -34.64 10.80 22.37
N GLY A 3 -33.77 9.95 22.92
CA GLY A 3 -32.33 10.09 22.77
C GLY A 3 -31.96 9.83 21.32
N PHE A 4 -31.59 10.88 20.59
CA PHE A 4 -30.87 10.72 19.33
C PHE A 4 -29.50 10.13 19.68
N GLY A 5 -29.40 8.80 19.69
CA GLY A 5 -28.11 8.12 19.78
C GLY A 5 -27.28 8.47 18.56
N ASP A 6 -26.09 9.04 18.75
CA ASP A 6 -24.90 9.14 17.86
C ASP A 6 -25.05 9.20 16.32
N TYR A 7 -26.23 9.53 15.80
CA TYR A 7 -26.46 9.83 14.39
C TYR A 7 -26.03 11.27 14.15
N GLY A 8 -24.71 11.52 14.06
CA GLY A 8 -24.26 12.89 13.82
C GLY A 8 -22.79 13.17 13.56
N LYS A 9 -21.85 12.26 13.81
CA LYS A 9 -20.43 12.51 13.50
C LYS A 9 -19.74 11.25 13.00
N ARG A 10 -19.85 10.97 11.69
CA ARG A 10 -18.77 10.20 11.03
C ARG A 10 -17.54 11.09 11.09
N THR A 11 -16.70 10.89 12.10
CA THR A 11 -15.39 11.54 12.13
C THR A 11 -14.56 10.91 11.04
N ASN A 12 -14.45 11.60 9.90
CA ASN A 12 -13.59 11.16 8.79
C ASN A 12 -12.11 11.13 9.21
N THR A 13 -11.76 11.87 10.26
CA THR A 13 -10.42 11.90 10.86
C THR A 13 -10.16 10.67 11.71
N ILE A 14 -8.98 10.07 11.55
CA ILE A 14 -8.44 9.03 12.43
C ILE A 14 -7.73 9.76 13.58
N THR A 15 -8.07 9.44 14.83
CA THR A 15 -7.44 10.07 16.02
C THR A 15 -6.77 9.08 16.96
N PHE A 16 -7.08 7.79 16.83
CA PHE A 16 -6.56 6.70 17.66
C PHE A 16 -5.94 5.61 16.81
N LEU A 17 -4.93 4.91 17.33
CA LEU A 17 -4.20 3.88 16.60
C LEU A 17 -4.95 2.55 16.50
N ASN A 18 -5.94 2.35 17.39
CA ASN A 18 -6.84 1.20 17.34
C ASN A 18 -8.03 1.42 16.39
N ASP A 19 -8.04 2.52 15.62
CA ASP A 19 -9.07 2.76 14.61
C ASP A 19 -9.11 1.60 13.62
N LYS A 20 -10.32 1.10 13.35
CA LYS A 20 -10.54 -0.06 12.48
C LYS A 20 -10.00 0.14 11.06
N ARG A 21 -9.78 1.39 10.63
CA ARG A 21 -9.24 1.75 9.31
C ARG A 21 -7.72 1.58 9.23
N LEU A 22 -7.05 1.33 10.34
CA LEU A 22 -5.61 1.11 10.41
C LEU A 22 -5.26 -0.37 10.54
N ILE A 23 -4.07 -0.73 10.08
CA ILE A 23 -3.41 -2.00 10.29
C ILE A 23 -2.12 -1.71 11.05
N LYS A 24 -1.88 -2.41 12.16
CA LYS A 24 -0.56 -2.44 12.78
C LYS A 24 0.28 -3.53 12.13
N ILE A 25 1.47 -3.17 11.64
CA ILE A 25 2.43 -4.12 11.08
C ILE A 25 3.67 -4.12 11.96
N ASP A 26 4.03 -5.31 12.46
CA ASP A 26 5.10 -5.49 13.42
C ASP A 26 6.08 -6.57 12.93
N PRO A 27 7.16 -6.18 12.22
CA PRO A 27 8.13 -7.13 11.67
C PRO A 27 9.01 -7.78 12.74
N SER A 28 8.88 -7.39 14.02
CA SER A 28 9.61 -8.02 15.13
C SER A 28 8.98 -9.34 15.59
N VAL A 29 7.76 -9.64 15.14
CA VAL A 29 7.06 -10.89 15.46
C VAL A 29 7.87 -12.08 14.95
N GLN A 30 8.05 -13.09 15.81
CA GLN A 30 8.80 -14.29 15.46
C GLN A 30 8.20 -14.96 14.21
N GLY A 31 9.06 -15.26 13.25
CA GLY A 31 8.69 -15.92 12.01
C GLY A 31 7.99 -15.04 10.97
N PHE A 32 7.96 -13.72 11.17
CA PHE A 32 7.32 -12.77 10.24
C PHE A 32 7.83 -12.93 8.80
N PHE A 33 9.13 -13.16 8.61
CA PHE A 33 9.76 -13.27 7.29
C PHE A 33 9.85 -14.71 6.76
N ASP A 34 9.52 -15.72 7.57
CA ASP A 34 9.86 -17.12 7.30
C ASP A 34 9.20 -17.64 6.02
N GLN A 35 7.94 -17.26 5.76
CA GLN A 35 7.20 -17.73 4.58
C GLN A 35 7.83 -17.27 3.26
N VAL A 36 8.38 -16.05 3.23
CA VAL A 36 9.05 -15.50 2.04
C VAL A 36 10.49 -16.02 1.97
N LEU A 37 11.23 -15.97 3.08
CA LEU A 37 12.63 -16.39 3.11
C LEU A 37 12.83 -17.90 3.00
N PHE A 38 11.77 -18.70 3.15
CA PHE A 38 11.79 -20.13 2.82
C PHE A 38 12.23 -20.39 1.39
N PHE A 39 12.06 -19.43 0.47
CA PHE A 39 12.46 -19.56 -0.92
C PHE A 39 13.89 -19.09 -1.22
N ASP A 40 14.63 -18.60 -0.22
CA ASP A 40 16.03 -18.18 -0.37
C ASP A 40 16.91 -19.33 -0.87
N GLY A 41 17.71 -19.06 -1.90
CA GLY A 41 18.59 -20.05 -2.55
C GLY A 41 17.90 -21.10 -3.42
N LYS A 42 16.58 -21.01 -3.63
CA LYS A 42 15.86 -21.88 -4.57
C LYS A 42 15.83 -21.27 -5.97
N GLU A 43 15.81 -22.14 -6.98
CA GLU A 43 15.65 -21.70 -8.38
C GLU A 43 14.21 -21.18 -8.58
N MET A 44 14.11 -19.90 -8.94
CA MET A 44 12.86 -19.15 -9.08
C MET A 44 12.97 -18.15 -10.24
N GLN A 45 11.84 -17.55 -10.64
CA GLN A 45 11.82 -16.43 -11.57
C GLN A 45 12.64 -15.24 -11.01
N SER A 46 13.23 -14.43 -11.91
CA SER A 46 14.11 -13.31 -11.54
C SER A 46 13.46 -12.33 -10.56
N ASP A 47 12.18 -12.07 -10.74
CA ASP A 47 11.46 -11.04 -10.00
C ASP A 47 11.17 -11.52 -8.57
N ILE A 48 10.84 -12.80 -8.41
CA ILE A 48 10.75 -13.47 -7.11
C ILE A 48 12.11 -13.45 -6.39
N CYS A 49 13.21 -13.78 -7.09
CA CYS A 49 14.55 -13.72 -6.51
C CYS A 49 14.89 -12.30 -6.03
N SER A 50 14.55 -11.27 -6.82
CA SER A 50 14.79 -9.87 -6.49
C SER A 50 13.99 -9.44 -5.26
N PHE A 51 12.72 -9.84 -5.18
CA PHE A 51 11.87 -9.62 -4.00
C PHE A 51 12.45 -10.29 -2.76
N ILE A 52 12.88 -11.56 -2.84
CA ILE A 52 13.50 -12.27 -1.70
C ILE A 52 14.77 -11.54 -1.22
N CYS A 53 15.61 -11.07 -2.14
CA CYS A 53 16.80 -10.27 -1.82
C CYS A 53 16.44 -8.97 -1.09
N ALA A 54 15.43 -8.23 -1.57
CA ALA A 54 14.94 -7.03 -0.90
C ALA A 54 14.41 -7.33 0.51
N VAL A 55 13.66 -8.42 0.68
CA VAL A 55 13.15 -8.86 1.99
C VAL A 55 14.28 -9.23 2.96
N LYS A 56 15.38 -9.83 2.48
CA LYS A 56 16.58 -10.09 3.29
C LYS A 56 17.21 -8.78 3.80
N GLU A 57 17.37 -7.79 2.93
CA GLU A 57 17.89 -6.47 3.32
C GLU A 57 16.97 -5.81 4.37
N VAL A 58 15.66 -5.82 4.13
CA VAL A 58 14.65 -5.21 5.00
C VAL A 58 14.65 -5.84 6.39
N ARG A 59 14.76 -7.17 6.48
CA ARG A 59 14.89 -7.89 7.75
C ARG A 59 16.08 -7.37 8.55
N ASP A 60 17.21 -7.14 7.90
CA ASP A 60 18.46 -6.74 8.55
C ASP A 60 18.42 -5.27 9.02
N LYS A 61 17.58 -4.42 8.40
CA LYS A 61 17.36 -3.01 8.79
C LYS A 61 16.58 -2.84 10.09
N LYS A 62 15.91 -3.88 10.61
CA LYS A 62 15.13 -3.85 11.87
C LYS A 62 14.11 -2.71 11.94
N ILE A 63 13.25 -2.64 10.93
CA ILE A 63 12.17 -1.65 10.85
C ILE A 63 11.28 -1.73 12.09
N ASN A 64 10.95 -0.59 12.70
CA ASN A 64 10.02 -0.53 13.83
C ASN A 64 8.59 -0.86 13.40
N ALA A 65 7.74 -1.26 14.34
CA ALA A 65 6.31 -1.39 14.07
C ALA A 65 5.71 -0.06 13.64
N PHE A 66 4.80 -0.10 12.66
CA PHE A 66 4.11 1.07 12.12
C PHE A 66 2.65 0.78 11.86
N TRP A 67 1.87 1.83 11.61
CA TRP A 67 0.47 1.72 11.21
C TRP A 67 0.30 2.27 9.81
N CYS A 68 -0.44 1.56 8.97
CA CYS A 68 -0.87 2.03 7.66
C CYS A 68 -2.39 1.95 7.55
N ALA A 69 -2.97 2.67 6.58
CA ALA A 69 -4.39 2.54 6.30
C ALA A 69 -4.71 1.18 5.65
N LYS A 70 -5.95 0.69 5.84
CA LYS A 70 -6.50 -0.51 5.18
C LYS A 70 -6.92 -0.28 3.74
N THR A 71 -7.14 0.98 3.39
CA THR A 71 -7.66 1.39 2.10
C THR A 71 -6.82 2.55 1.61
N ASP A 72 -6.82 2.73 0.31
CA ASP A 72 -6.24 3.89 -0.32
C ASP A 72 -6.83 5.21 0.20
N PRO A 73 -5.99 6.23 0.43
CA PRO A 73 -6.48 7.57 0.68
C PRO A 73 -7.25 8.10 -0.54
N SER A 74 -8.31 8.84 -0.28
CA SER A 74 -9.10 9.59 -1.27
C SER A 74 -9.22 11.05 -0.86
N LEU A 75 -9.62 11.93 -1.79
CA LEU A 75 -9.98 13.30 -1.46
C LEU A 75 -11.48 13.43 -1.18
N SER A 76 -11.82 14.08 -0.07
CA SER A 76 -13.18 14.56 0.17
C SER A 76 -13.56 15.66 -0.84
N PRO A 77 -14.84 16.03 -0.97
CA PRO A 77 -15.25 17.20 -1.74
C PRO A 77 -14.63 18.52 -1.26
N THR A 78 -14.12 18.56 -0.02
CA THR A 78 -13.42 19.70 0.58
C THR A 78 -11.89 19.63 0.39
N GLY A 79 -11.38 18.60 -0.29
CA GLY A 79 -9.96 18.43 -0.59
C GLY A 79 -9.12 17.85 0.55
N GLU A 80 -9.76 17.27 1.57
CA GLU A 80 -9.10 16.61 2.71
C GLU A 80 -8.86 15.13 2.40
N ILE A 81 -7.75 14.57 2.91
CA ILE A 81 -7.47 13.15 2.78
C ILE A 81 -8.41 12.36 3.70
N ILE A 82 -9.12 11.39 3.14
CA ILE A 82 -10.05 10.49 3.84
C ILE A 82 -9.75 9.02 3.52
N PHE A 83 -10.05 8.14 4.47
CA PHE A 83 -9.95 6.69 4.31
C PHE A 83 -11.35 6.08 4.43
N SER A 84 -11.81 5.39 3.40
CA SER A 84 -13.19 4.87 3.29
C SER A 84 -13.20 3.46 2.73
N GLU A 85 -13.82 2.53 3.48
CA GLU A 85 -14.11 1.16 3.02
C GLU A 85 -15.25 1.10 1.99
N SER A 86 -15.99 2.21 1.81
CA SER A 86 -17.25 2.25 1.06
C SER A 86 -17.16 2.95 -0.30
N GLN A 87 -16.05 3.60 -0.58
CA GLN A 87 -15.80 4.29 -1.85
C GLN A 87 -14.55 3.67 -2.45
N ARG A 88 -14.67 3.12 -3.66
CA ARG A 88 -13.48 2.88 -4.48
C ARG A 88 -12.86 4.26 -4.73
N PRO A 89 -11.57 4.47 -4.40
CA PRO A 89 -10.97 5.77 -4.58
C PRO A 89 -11.08 6.15 -6.06
N PRO A 90 -11.52 7.37 -6.42
CA PRO A 90 -10.88 7.98 -7.57
C PRO A 90 -9.38 8.03 -7.23
N TYR A 91 -8.53 7.60 -8.15
CA TYR A 91 -7.09 7.79 -7.99
C TYR A 91 -6.86 9.25 -7.61
N MET A 92 -6.13 9.49 -6.51
CA MET A 92 -5.73 10.84 -6.18
C MET A 92 -4.72 11.29 -7.25
N VAL A 93 -5.21 12.13 -8.16
CA VAL A 93 -4.49 12.71 -9.28
C VAL A 93 -4.26 14.16 -8.88
N GLU A 94 -3.09 14.43 -8.32
CA GLU A 94 -2.63 15.76 -7.92
C GLU A 94 -1.10 15.77 -8.05
N ARG A 95 -0.52 16.95 -8.29
CA ARG A 95 0.94 17.10 -8.25
C ARG A 95 1.52 16.66 -6.91
N ILE A 96 2.71 16.07 -6.98
CA ILE A 96 3.42 15.45 -5.86
C ILE A 96 3.67 16.47 -4.74
N ASP A 97 4.10 17.69 -5.08
CA ASP A 97 4.35 18.81 -4.14
C ASP A 97 3.12 19.12 -3.26
N LYS A 98 1.95 19.25 -3.88
CA LYS A 98 0.70 19.53 -3.18
C LYS A 98 0.23 18.35 -2.35
N MET A 99 0.43 17.13 -2.84
CA MET A 99 0.07 15.91 -2.09
C MET A 99 0.88 15.83 -0.79
N LEU A 100 2.18 16.10 -0.85
CA LEU A 100 3.04 16.15 0.34
C LEU A 100 2.58 17.18 1.36
N LEU A 101 2.23 18.39 0.92
CA LEU A 101 1.69 19.43 1.80
C LEU A 101 0.39 18.99 2.49
N LYS A 102 -0.50 18.28 1.78
CA LYS A 102 -1.72 17.72 2.38
C LYS A 102 -1.41 16.70 3.45
N VAL A 103 -0.47 15.78 3.21
CA VAL A 103 -0.06 14.75 4.16
C VAL A 103 0.52 15.38 5.43
N LEU A 104 1.40 16.36 5.29
CA LEU A 104 2.01 17.08 6.42
C LEU A 104 1.00 17.90 7.22
N GLY A 105 -0.09 18.33 6.59
CA GLY A 105 -1.20 19.05 7.23
C GLY A 105 -2.22 18.16 7.95
N MET A 106 -2.09 16.83 7.86
CA MET A 106 -3.05 15.91 8.48
C MET A 106 -3.00 15.96 10.01
N PRO A 107 -4.15 15.84 10.70
CA PRO A 107 -4.18 15.75 12.15
C PRO A 107 -3.37 14.56 12.67
N LYS A 108 -2.67 14.78 13.78
CA LYS A 108 -1.90 13.75 14.46
C LYS A 108 -2.79 12.66 15.06
N VAL A 109 -2.28 11.43 15.07
CA VAL A 109 -2.93 10.26 15.68
C VAL A 109 -2.18 9.93 16.97
N GLU A 110 -2.79 10.15 18.13
CA GLU A 110 -2.12 9.98 19.43
C GLU A 110 -0.76 10.68 19.53
N GLY A 111 -0.63 11.88 18.94
CA GLY A 111 0.60 12.67 18.91
C GLY A 111 1.61 12.28 17.84
N ARG A 112 1.36 11.20 17.09
CA ARG A 112 2.17 10.73 15.95
C ARG A 112 1.74 11.39 14.64
N SER A 113 2.69 11.58 13.73
CA SER A 113 2.44 12.24 12.45
C SER A 113 2.15 11.22 11.35
N TRP A 114 1.29 11.62 10.41
CA TRP A 114 1.23 10.96 9.12
C TRP A 114 2.49 11.28 8.33
N ASN A 115 3.03 10.27 7.66
CA ASN A 115 4.20 10.36 6.80
C ASN A 115 3.98 9.53 5.53
N LEU A 116 4.72 9.85 4.49
CA LEU A 116 4.96 8.90 3.42
C LEU A 116 5.76 7.71 3.98
N GLY A 117 5.32 6.49 3.69
CA GLY A 117 6.10 5.32 4.03
C GLY A 117 7.31 5.17 3.11
N THR A 118 8.31 4.46 3.60
CA THR A 118 9.58 4.19 2.90
C THR A 118 9.50 2.89 2.09
N PRO A 119 10.43 2.67 1.12
CA PRO A 119 10.60 1.37 0.47
C PRO A 119 10.71 0.21 1.46
N TYR A 120 11.43 0.39 2.57
CA TYR A 120 11.57 -0.65 3.58
C TYR A 120 10.24 -0.99 4.27
N GLN A 121 9.45 0.02 4.64
CA GLN A 121 8.10 -0.20 5.19
C GLN A 121 7.17 -0.84 4.18
N TYR A 122 7.30 -0.48 2.89
CA TYR A 122 6.50 -1.09 1.82
C TYR A 122 6.82 -2.58 1.66
N TYR A 123 8.10 -2.97 1.61
CA TYR A 123 8.46 -4.40 1.59
C TYR A 123 8.02 -5.15 2.85
N VAL A 124 8.08 -4.53 4.05
CA VAL A 124 7.49 -5.11 5.26
C VAL A 124 5.98 -5.33 5.10
N PHE A 125 5.27 -4.38 4.51
CA PHE A 125 3.85 -4.53 4.20
C PHE A 125 3.58 -5.66 3.21
N LEU A 126 4.39 -5.83 2.17
CA LEU A 126 4.26 -6.94 1.23
C LEU A 126 4.45 -8.32 1.88
N VAL A 127 5.41 -8.44 2.81
CA VAL A 127 5.59 -9.67 3.60
C VAL A 127 4.37 -9.92 4.49
N TRP A 128 3.83 -8.87 5.12
CA TRP A 128 2.57 -8.97 5.87
C TRP A 128 1.42 -9.46 4.98
N LEU A 129 1.29 -8.93 3.77
CA LEU A 129 0.26 -9.34 2.81
C LEU A 129 0.39 -10.82 2.44
N VAL A 130 1.60 -11.31 2.15
CA VAL A 130 1.87 -12.75 1.93
C VAL A 130 1.39 -13.59 3.11
N ASN A 131 1.73 -13.18 4.33
CA ASN A 131 1.32 -13.90 5.54
C ASN A 131 -0.21 -13.94 5.70
N GLU A 132 -0.91 -12.84 5.44
CA GLU A 132 -2.38 -12.81 5.52
C GLU A 132 -3.05 -13.66 4.42
N MET A 133 -2.50 -13.65 3.21
CA MET A 133 -2.97 -14.51 2.11
C MET A 133 -2.89 -15.99 2.50
N ILE A 134 -1.76 -16.42 3.09
CA ILE A 134 -1.56 -17.80 3.56
C ILE A 134 -2.50 -18.14 4.73
N LYS A 135 -2.58 -17.27 5.75
CA LYS A 135 -3.45 -17.49 6.93
C LYS A 135 -4.92 -17.63 6.55
N SER A 136 -5.36 -16.97 5.49
CA SER A 136 -6.73 -17.08 4.99
C SER A 136 -7.05 -18.43 4.30
N ASN A 137 -6.08 -19.35 4.22
CA ASN A 137 -6.13 -20.65 3.55
C ASN A 137 -6.56 -20.57 2.07
N GLN A 138 -6.24 -19.46 1.41
CA GLN A 138 -6.57 -19.24 0.00
C GLN A 138 -5.43 -19.58 -0.94
N TYR A 139 -4.23 -19.25 -0.51
CA TYR A 139 -3.02 -19.35 -1.29
C TYR A 139 -2.02 -20.16 -0.48
N ASN A 140 -1.30 -21.06 -1.14
CA ASN A 140 -0.10 -21.62 -0.53
C ASN A 140 1.01 -20.56 -0.56
N ALA A 141 2.14 -20.84 0.12
CA ALA A 141 3.23 -19.88 0.23
C ALA A 141 3.84 -19.49 -1.13
N TYR A 142 3.91 -20.43 -2.08
CA TYR A 142 4.48 -20.16 -3.40
C TYR A 142 3.57 -19.22 -4.20
N ASP A 143 2.26 -19.52 -4.26
CA ASP A 143 1.29 -18.70 -4.99
C ASP A 143 1.22 -17.29 -4.41
N ALA A 144 1.23 -17.17 -3.07
CA ALA A 144 1.24 -15.88 -2.38
C ALA A 144 2.46 -15.02 -2.76
N VAL A 145 3.65 -15.62 -2.81
CA VAL A 145 4.88 -14.92 -3.21
C VAL A 145 4.87 -14.60 -4.71
N GLN A 146 4.41 -15.52 -5.56
CA GLN A 146 4.29 -15.32 -7.01
C GLN A 146 3.34 -14.17 -7.35
N ILE A 147 2.24 -14.04 -6.62
CA ILE A 147 1.28 -12.94 -6.79
C ILE A 147 1.92 -11.58 -6.50
N VAL A 148 2.66 -11.48 -5.38
CA VAL A 148 3.27 -10.22 -4.95
C VAL A 148 4.47 -9.85 -5.82
N ALA A 149 5.30 -10.82 -6.17
CA ALA A 149 6.61 -10.57 -6.78
C ALA A 149 6.69 -10.90 -8.27
N GLY A 150 5.72 -11.61 -8.85
CA GLY A 150 5.76 -12.04 -10.24
C GLY A 150 4.59 -11.52 -11.07
N ASN A 151 3.36 -11.89 -10.72
CA ASN A 151 2.18 -11.44 -11.44
C ASN A 151 0.96 -11.29 -10.53
N SER A 152 0.56 -10.05 -10.30
CA SER A 152 -0.56 -9.71 -9.42
C SER A 152 -1.94 -9.93 -10.06
N ASP A 153 -2.01 -10.16 -11.37
CA ASP A 153 -3.29 -10.40 -12.09
C ASP A 153 -4.10 -11.56 -11.51
N ALA A 154 -3.44 -12.54 -10.90
CA ALA A 154 -4.10 -13.67 -10.25
C ALA A 154 -4.95 -13.28 -9.01
N MET A 155 -4.83 -12.05 -8.51
CA MET A 155 -5.71 -11.49 -7.47
C MET A 155 -6.82 -10.57 -8.01
N LYS A 156 -6.85 -10.30 -9.33
CA LYS A 156 -7.96 -9.53 -9.92
C LYS A 156 -9.25 -10.36 -9.85
N PRO A 157 -10.38 -9.77 -9.43
CA PRO A 157 -11.65 -10.48 -9.43
C PRO A 157 -12.04 -10.83 -10.87
N THR A 158 -12.44 -12.07 -11.10
CA THR A 158 -12.96 -12.55 -12.40
C THR A 158 -14.39 -13.06 -12.27
N ASP A 159 -15.16 -13.01 -13.34
CA ASP A 159 -16.47 -13.64 -13.42
C ASP A 159 -16.35 -15.17 -13.56
N GLU A 160 -17.47 -15.87 -13.62
CA GLU A 160 -17.51 -17.34 -13.81
C GLU A 160 -16.91 -17.79 -15.15
N LEU A 161 -16.71 -16.86 -16.09
CA LEU A 161 -16.14 -17.09 -17.42
C LEU A 161 -14.65 -16.71 -17.49
N GLY A 162 -14.05 -16.26 -16.39
CA GLY A 162 -12.66 -15.83 -16.32
C GLY A 162 -12.40 -14.42 -16.89
N ASN A 163 -13.44 -13.65 -17.22
CA ASN A 163 -13.26 -12.26 -17.60
C ASN A 163 -13.02 -11.43 -16.36
N PHE A 164 -12.11 -10.46 -16.44
CA PHE A 164 -11.91 -9.50 -15.35
C PHE A 164 -13.23 -8.78 -15.05
N LEU A 165 -13.69 -8.90 -13.82
CA LEU A 165 -14.78 -8.09 -13.34
C LEU A 165 -14.24 -6.68 -13.12
N GLU A 166 -14.92 -5.71 -13.72
CA GLU A 166 -15.01 -4.36 -13.14
C GLU A 166 -15.19 -4.53 -11.64
N PRO A 167 -14.29 -4.01 -10.78
CA PRO A 167 -14.40 -4.18 -9.33
C PRO A 167 -15.69 -3.56 -8.79
N LYS A 168 -16.77 -4.35 -8.85
CA LYS A 168 -18.01 -4.08 -8.15
C LYS A 168 -17.76 -4.52 -6.73
N ALA A 169 -17.83 -3.56 -5.81
CA ALA A 169 -17.70 -3.79 -4.39
C ALA A 169 -18.55 -5.01 -3.97
N GLY A 170 -17.90 -6.13 -3.60
CA GLY A 170 -18.57 -7.23 -2.92
C GLY A 170 -18.44 -8.66 -3.47
N ALA A 171 -17.68 -8.94 -4.53
CA ALA A 171 -17.45 -10.32 -4.96
C ALA A 171 -16.16 -10.91 -4.34
N GLY A 172 -16.31 -11.66 -3.24
CA GLY A 172 -15.28 -12.58 -2.71
C GLY A 172 -14.18 -11.94 -1.85
N LYS A 173 -14.37 -11.96 -0.52
CA LYS A 173 -13.39 -11.66 0.56
C LYS A 173 -12.91 -10.21 0.69
N LYS A 174 -13.87 -9.36 1.07
CA LYS A 174 -13.74 -7.91 1.32
C LYS A 174 -12.48 -7.46 2.10
N GLU A 175 -11.93 -8.27 3.00
CA GLU A 175 -10.83 -7.84 3.87
C GLU A 175 -9.45 -7.87 3.18
N ILE A 176 -9.18 -8.87 2.34
CA ILE A 176 -7.88 -8.97 1.65
C ILE A 176 -7.90 -8.16 0.35
N CYS A 177 -9.03 -8.11 -0.37
CA CYS A 177 -9.13 -7.35 -1.63
C CYS A 177 -8.84 -5.85 -1.44
N GLY A 178 -9.36 -5.21 -0.39
CA GLY A 178 -9.11 -3.78 -0.16
C GLY A 178 -7.64 -3.48 0.18
N VAL A 179 -6.95 -4.42 0.84
CA VAL A 179 -5.52 -4.27 1.17
C VAL A 179 -4.62 -4.65 -0.01
N TYR A 180 -5.08 -5.56 -0.86
CA TYR A 180 -4.46 -5.83 -2.15
C TYR A 180 -4.53 -4.61 -3.08
N ASP A 181 -5.68 -3.94 -3.18
CA ASP A 181 -5.82 -2.71 -3.98
C ASP A 181 -4.82 -1.65 -3.53
N LEU A 182 -4.61 -1.56 -2.21
CA LEU A 182 -3.61 -0.71 -1.59
C LEU A 182 -2.17 -1.12 -1.97
N ALA A 183 -1.90 -2.40 -2.20
CA ALA A 183 -0.62 -2.89 -2.70
C ALA A 183 -0.46 -2.64 -4.21
N ASN A 184 -1.53 -2.81 -4.99
CA ASN A 184 -1.53 -2.87 -6.45
C ASN A 184 -1.68 -1.52 -7.16
N THR A 185 -1.66 -0.41 -6.43
CA THR A 185 -1.77 0.94 -7.01
C THR A 185 -0.40 1.63 -6.99
N GLY A 186 -0.11 2.48 -7.98
CA GLY A 186 1.06 3.36 -7.99
C GLY A 186 1.16 4.22 -6.74
N LYS A 187 2.08 3.86 -5.85
CA LYS A 187 2.28 4.51 -4.56
C LYS A 187 3.49 5.40 -4.54
N LEU A 188 3.28 6.62 -4.07
CA LEU A 188 4.37 7.51 -3.69
C LEU A 188 4.95 7.09 -2.33
N LEU A 189 6.26 6.86 -2.32
CA LEU A 189 7.04 6.45 -1.15
C LEU A 189 8.18 7.45 -0.90
N ARG A 190 8.46 7.71 0.38
CA ARG A 190 9.60 8.53 0.82
C ARG A 190 10.90 7.82 0.52
N ASP A 191 11.86 8.52 -0.10
CA ASP A 191 13.22 7.98 -0.20
C ASP A 191 13.78 7.65 1.19
N ALA A 192 14.21 6.40 1.36
CA ALA A 192 14.77 5.93 2.62
C ALA A 192 16.18 6.48 2.88
N ASN A 193 16.88 6.96 1.85
CA ASN A 193 18.25 7.43 1.97
C ASN A 193 18.37 8.88 2.44
N GLY A 194 17.29 9.68 2.39
CA GLY A 194 17.16 11.00 3.01
C GLY A 194 18.16 12.08 2.55
N MET A 195 19.13 11.72 1.73
CA MET A 195 20.12 12.61 1.11
C MET A 195 19.65 13.15 -0.22
N ASN A 196 18.61 12.53 -0.80
CA ASN A 196 18.02 12.94 -2.06
C ASN A 196 16.61 13.45 -1.81
N ASN A 197 16.18 14.43 -2.61
CA ASN A 197 14.80 14.92 -2.60
C ASN A 197 13.86 14.00 -3.39
N GLY A 198 14.34 12.83 -3.81
CA GLY A 198 13.60 11.91 -4.66
C GLY A 198 12.51 11.13 -3.95
N VAL A 199 11.76 10.39 -4.76
CA VAL A 199 10.65 9.54 -4.33
C VAL A 199 10.70 8.20 -5.06
N TRP A 200 10.14 7.17 -4.43
CA TRP A 200 9.93 5.89 -5.08
C TRP A 200 8.46 5.74 -5.47
N LEU A 201 8.22 5.21 -6.68
CA LEU A 201 6.89 4.84 -7.16
C LEU A 201 6.81 3.33 -7.34
N THR A 202 5.70 2.72 -6.91
CA THR A 202 5.44 1.30 -7.21
C THR A 202 5.01 1.13 -8.67
N SER A 203 5.53 0.10 -9.36
CA SER A 203 5.49 0.01 -10.83
C SER A 203 4.13 -0.39 -11.43
N SER A 204 3.17 -0.82 -10.61
CA SER A 204 1.84 -1.22 -11.08
C SER A 204 1.03 -0.08 -11.71
N ALA A 205 1.53 1.15 -11.65
CA ALA A 205 0.93 2.33 -12.26
C ALA A 205 0.94 2.32 -13.79
N TYR A 206 1.85 1.60 -14.45
CA TYR A 206 2.08 1.76 -15.88
C TYR A 206 1.74 0.52 -16.74
N GLU A 207 2.12 -0.72 -16.37
CA GLU A 207 2.01 -1.86 -17.32
C GLU A 207 1.78 -3.26 -16.71
N GLY A 208 1.08 -3.38 -15.58
CA GLY A 208 0.76 -4.73 -15.03
C GLY A 208 1.99 -5.49 -14.50
N GLY A 209 2.99 -4.77 -14.00
CA GLY A 209 4.17 -5.32 -13.34
C GLY A 209 3.91 -5.89 -11.95
N ALA A 210 4.92 -6.54 -11.38
CA ALA A 210 4.87 -7.08 -10.04
C ALA A 210 4.67 -5.97 -8.99
N ILE A 211 3.81 -6.23 -8.00
CA ILE A 211 3.56 -5.29 -6.89
C ILE A 211 4.86 -4.90 -6.14
N ALA A 212 5.82 -5.83 -6.08
CA ALA A 212 7.10 -5.65 -5.41
C ALA A 212 8.10 -4.70 -6.12
N GLU A 213 7.83 -4.32 -7.36
CA GLU A 213 8.72 -3.48 -8.14
C GLU A 213 8.48 -1.99 -7.84
N ILE A 214 9.59 -1.27 -7.62
CA ILE A 214 9.60 0.17 -7.35
C ILE A 214 10.63 0.87 -8.23
N ILE A 215 10.30 2.07 -8.69
CA ILE A 215 11.09 2.92 -9.57
C ILE A 215 11.41 4.21 -8.82
N TYR A 216 12.65 4.66 -8.89
CA TYR A 216 13.10 5.88 -8.22
C TYR A 216 13.11 7.08 -9.17
N TYR A 217 12.72 8.23 -8.63
CA TYR A 217 12.69 9.52 -9.31
C TYR A 217 13.44 10.54 -8.47
N ASP A 218 14.42 11.21 -9.09
CA ASP A 218 15.34 12.13 -8.41
C ASP A 218 14.70 13.46 -7.98
N GLU A 219 13.64 13.91 -8.67
CA GLU A 219 12.97 15.18 -8.39
C GLU A 219 11.45 15.01 -8.23
N ILE A 220 10.89 15.74 -7.27
CA ILE A 220 9.45 15.75 -6.94
C ILE A 220 8.63 16.43 -8.05
N ASP A 221 9.28 17.29 -8.85
CA ASP A 221 8.62 18.16 -9.84
C ASP A 221 8.65 17.63 -11.28
N GLU A 222 9.44 16.59 -11.58
CA GLU A 222 9.68 16.13 -12.96
C GLU A 222 9.27 14.68 -13.22
N LEU A 223 8.06 14.31 -12.80
CA LEU A 223 7.38 13.22 -13.49
C LEU A 223 6.68 13.85 -14.69
N VAL A 224 7.28 13.76 -15.86
CA VAL A 224 6.69 14.23 -17.12
C VAL A 224 6.31 13.04 -18.00
N ASP A 225 5.16 13.12 -18.65
CA ASP A 225 4.74 12.10 -19.61
C ASP A 225 5.61 12.17 -20.89
N GLU A 226 5.33 11.29 -21.85
CA GLU A 226 6.02 11.27 -23.14
C GLU A 226 5.93 12.60 -23.93
N ASN A 227 5.02 13.50 -23.55
CA ASN A 227 4.81 14.81 -24.16
C ASN A 227 5.47 15.95 -23.37
N GLY A 228 6.12 15.66 -22.24
CA GLY A 228 6.74 16.66 -21.38
C GLY A 228 5.76 17.34 -20.40
N GLU A 229 4.54 16.82 -20.26
CA GLU A 229 3.53 17.36 -19.33
C GLU A 229 3.68 16.73 -17.95
N VAL A 230 3.55 17.55 -16.90
CA VAL A 230 3.63 17.06 -15.51
C VAL A 230 2.53 16.02 -15.27
N VAL A 231 2.95 14.82 -14.91
CA VAL A 231 2.09 13.70 -14.59
C VAL A 231 1.40 13.96 -13.25
N GLU A 232 0.11 14.26 -13.31
CA GLU A 232 -0.76 14.37 -12.14
C GLU A 232 -1.10 12.97 -11.59
N VAL A 233 -0.15 12.16 -11.15
CA VAL A 233 -0.49 10.80 -10.74
C VAL A 233 0.30 10.40 -9.52
N CYS A 234 -0.39 10.09 -8.41
CA CYS A 234 -0.09 8.97 -7.49
C CYS A 234 -0.91 9.06 -6.19
N VAL A 235 -1.30 7.89 -5.68
CA VAL A 235 -1.88 7.76 -4.32
C VAL A 235 -0.71 7.60 -3.35
N PRO A 236 -0.51 8.45 -2.32
CA PRO A 236 0.58 8.29 -1.38
C PRO A 236 0.38 7.04 -0.52
N TRP A 237 1.47 6.31 -0.27
CA TRP A 237 1.48 5.28 0.76
C TRP A 237 1.72 5.94 2.12
N LEU A 238 0.68 5.94 2.96
CA LEU A 238 0.67 6.68 4.22
C LEU A 238 0.87 5.77 5.42
N VAL A 239 1.83 6.14 6.26
CA VAL A 239 2.11 5.49 7.54
C VAL A 239 2.04 6.48 8.69
N ILE A 240 1.83 5.97 9.90
CA ILE A 240 1.91 6.74 11.15
C ILE A 240 3.18 6.33 11.89
N GLU A 241 4.00 7.32 12.24
CA GLU A 241 5.28 7.19 12.99
C GLU A 241 5.27 8.04 14.27
#